data_AF-A0A537Q6D3-F1
#
_entry.id   AF-A0A537Q6D3-F1
#
_cell.length_a   1.000
_cell.length_b   1.000
_cell.length_c   1.000
_cell.angle_alpha   90.00
_cell.angle_beta   90.00
_cell.angle_gamma   90.00
#
_symmetry.space_group_name_H-M   'P 1'
#
loop_
_entity.id
_entity.type
_entity.pdbx_description
1 polymer ?
#
loop_
_entity_poly.entity_id
_entity_poly.type
_entity_poly.pdbx_seq_one_letter_code
_entity_poly.pdbx_strand_id
1 'polypeptide(L)' 'MARVLINLPARAKRGEVIEIKTLIAHPMETGYRVGPIGTAIPRDIINRFVCTYNGAEVFRAELFPAIAANPFIAFFTV' A
#
# COMPACT_ATOMS: atom_id res chain seq x y z
N MET A 1 1.18 -9.23 13.26
CA MET A 1 1.61 -7.90 12.76
C MET A 1 1.86 -8.01 11.27
N ALA A 2 1.26 -7.15 10.44
CA ALA A 2 1.56 -7.11 9.01
C ALA A 2 3.02 -6.68 8.82
N ARG A 3 3.79 -7.41 7.99
CA ARG A 3 5.18 -7.07 7.68
C ARG A 3 5.19 -5.97 6.64
N VAL A 4 5.85 -4.85 6.94
CA VAL A 4 5.97 -3.69 6.03
C VAL A 4 7.44 -3.49 5.68
N LEU A 5 7.71 -3.22 4.41
CA LEU A 5 9.02 -2.80 3.90
C LEU A 5 8.85 -1.45 3.21
N ILE A 6 9.75 -0.53 3.53
CA ILE A 6 9.85 0.78 2.90
C ILE A 6 11.30 0.94 2.45
N ASN A 7 11.50 1.26 1.18
CA ASN A 7 12.82 1.50 0.60
C ASN A 7 12.84 2.86 -0.09
N LEU A 8 13.81 3.68 0.31
CA LEU A 8 14.08 5.02 -0.20
C LEU A 8 15.55 5.38 0.08
N PRO A 9 16.12 6.41 -0.57
CA PRO A 9 17.44 6.90 -0.24
C PRO A 9 17.54 7.32 1.23
N ALA A 10 18.62 6.96 1.91
CA ALA A 10 18.86 7.37 3.30
C ALA A 10 19.12 8.88 3.46
N ARG A 11 19.46 9.56 2.35
CA ARG A 11 19.72 11.00 2.27
C ARG A 11 19.22 11.51 0.93
N ALA A 12 18.70 12.73 0.92
CA ALA A 12 18.28 13.46 -0.28
C ALA A 12 18.75 14.91 -0.16
N LYS A 13 19.08 15.55 -1.28
CA LYS A 13 19.36 16.98 -1.35
C LYS A 13 18.04 17.75 -1.40
N ARG A 14 18.08 19.01 -0.97
CA ARG A 14 16.92 19.90 -1.09
C ARG A 14 16.50 20.01 -2.56
N GLY A 15 15.25 19.67 -2.86
CA GLY A 15 14.70 19.71 -4.23
C GLY A 15 15.02 18.47 -5.07
N GLU A 16 15.64 17.43 -4.51
CA GLU A 16 15.89 16.18 -5.20
C GLU A 16 14.62 15.33 -5.31
N VAL A 17 14.30 14.86 -6.51
CA VAL A 17 13.22 13.91 -6.72
C VAL A 17 13.70 12.52 -6.27
N ILE A 18 13.05 11.93 -5.27
CA ILE A 18 13.38 10.61 -4.75
C ILE A 18 12.26 9.60 -5.01
N GLU A 19 12.65 8.36 -5.27
CA GLU A 19 11.73 7.22 -5.40
C GLU A 19 11.47 6.61 -4.02
N ILE A 20 10.19 6.38 -3.71
CA ILE A 20 9.77 5.67 -2.51
C ILE A 20 9.09 4.38 -2.96
N LYS A 21 9.55 3.25 -2.43
CA LYS A 21 8.95 1.93 -2.67
C LYS A 21 8.39 1.39 -1.36
N THR A 22 7.15 0.95 -1.39
CA THR A 22 6.48 0.33 -0.25
C THR A 22 5.98 -1.05 -0.60
N LEU A 23 6.07 -1.99 0.34
CA LEU A 23 5.50 -3.31 0.26
C LEU A 23 4.89 -3.67 1.61
N ILE A 24 3.67 -4.17 1.63
CA ILE A 24 3.01 -4.64 2.85
C ILE A 24 2.49 -6.06 2.64
N ALA A 25 2.78 -6.96 3.57
CA ALA A 25 2.22 -8.31 3.57
C ALA A 25 0.74 -8.25 3.95
N HIS A 26 -0.14 -8.45 2.98
CA HIS A 26 -1.59 -8.39 3.15
C HIS A 26 -2.29 -9.26 2.08
N PRO A 27 -3.29 -10.09 2.44
CA PRO A 27 -3.93 -10.99 1.49
C PRO A 27 -4.77 -10.27 0.42
N MET A 28 -5.30 -9.08 0.73
CA MET A 28 -6.19 -8.32 -0.15
C MET A 28 -7.40 -9.15 -0.59
N GLU A 29 -8.11 -9.73 0.37
CA GLU A 29 -9.32 -10.52 0.11
C GLU A 29 -10.40 -9.62 -0.49
N THR A 30 -10.76 -9.90 -1.75
CA THR A 30 -11.59 -9.02 -2.56
C THR A 30 -13.06 -9.04 -2.14
N GLY A 31 -13.48 -10.14 -1.51
CA GLY A 31 -14.87 -10.43 -1.20
C GLY A 31 -15.57 -11.28 -2.27
N TYR A 32 -14.90 -11.56 -3.40
CA TYR A 32 -15.48 -12.34 -4.51
C TYR A 32 -15.18 -13.83 -4.41
N ARG A 33 -14.25 -14.25 -3.55
CA ARG A 33 -13.91 -15.66 -3.37
C ARG A 33 -15.00 -16.37 -2.57
N VAL A 34 -15.38 -17.56 -3.03
CA VAL A 34 -16.31 -18.43 -2.32
C VAL A 34 -15.52 -19.45 -1.51
N GLY A 35 -15.88 -19.60 -0.23
CA GLY A 35 -15.27 -20.55 0.68
C GLY A 35 -15.76 -21.99 0.47
N PRO A 36 -15.16 -22.97 1.17
CA PRO A 36 -15.49 -24.39 1.00
C PRO A 36 -16.95 -24.76 1.25
N ILE A 37 -17.65 -23.97 2.07
CA ILE A 37 -19.06 -24.16 2.45
C ILE A 37 -20.02 -23.37 1.54
N GLY A 38 -19.56 -22.88 0.39
CA GLY A 38 -20.39 -22.14 -0.57
C GLY A 38 -20.69 -20.68 -0.19
N THR A 39 -20.16 -20.19 0.94
CA THR A 39 -20.35 -18.81 1.39
C THR A 39 -19.28 -17.89 0.83
N ALA A 40 -19.66 -16.68 0.42
CA ALA A 40 -18.70 -15.63 0.07
C ALA A 40 -17.80 -15.30 1.27
N ILE A 41 -16.53 -15.10 1.01
CA ILE A 41 -15.55 -14.71 2.03
C ILE A 41 -15.65 -13.20 2.20
N PRO A 42 -15.76 -12.66 3.41
CA PRO A 42 -15.86 -11.21 3.61
C PRO A 42 -14.65 -10.48 3.02
N ARG A 43 -14.92 -9.33 2.40
CA ARG A 43 -13.88 -8.43 1.89
C ARG A 43 -12.98 -7.97 3.03
N ASP A 44 -11.68 -8.11 2.84
CA ASP A 44 -10.63 -7.60 3.71
C ASP A 44 -9.47 -7.07 2.88
N ILE A 45 -9.47 -5.75 2.66
CA ILE A 45 -8.44 -5.06 1.89
C ILE A 45 -7.91 -3.85 2.65
N ILE A 46 -6.65 -3.50 2.38
CA ILE A 46 -6.15 -2.16 2.64
C ILE A 46 -6.92 -1.23 1.69
N ASN A 47 -7.60 -0.22 2.24
CA ASN A 47 -8.44 0.70 1.48
C ASN A 47 -7.82 2.10 1.32
N ARG A 48 -6.82 2.44 2.14
CA ARG A 48 -6.22 3.77 2.17
C ARG A 48 -4.72 3.66 2.41
N PHE A 49 -3.96 4.33 1.55
CA PHE A 49 -2.52 4.54 1.68
C PHE A 49 -2.25 6.03 1.76
N VAL A 50 -1.43 6.45 2.73
CA VAL A 50 -1.01 7.84 2.92
C VAL A 50 0.48 7.88 3.22
N CYS A 51 1.20 8.75 2.54
CA CYS A 51 2.58 9.11 2.85
C CYS A 51 2.60 10.56 3.34
N THR A 52 3.24 10.78 4.49
CA THR A 52 3.41 12.12 5.07
C THR A 52 4.87 12.44 5.34
N TYR A 53 5.28 13.68 5.08
CA TYR A 53 6.56 14.26 5.51
C TYR A 53 6.32 15.28 6.60
N ASN A 54 6.88 15.02 7.80
CA ASN A 54 6.73 15.92 8.95
C ASN A 54 5.26 16.35 9.20
N GLY A 55 4.30 15.44 8.96
CA GLY A 55 2.87 15.68 9.10
C GLY A 55 2.15 16.25 7.87
N ALA A 56 2.86 16.67 6.82
CA ALA A 56 2.26 17.10 5.56
C ALA A 56 2.03 15.90 4.63
N GLU A 57 0.81 15.72 4.12
CA GLU A 57 0.48 14.68 3.13
C GLU A 57 1.17 14.98 1.79
N VAL A 58 2.02 14.05 1.33
CA VAL A 58 2.74 14.16 0.05
C VAL A 58 2.20 13.20 -1.01
N PHE A 59 1.53 12.13 -0.58
CA PHE A 59 0.88 11.18 -1.46
C PHE A 59 -0.28 10.49 -0.75
N ARG A 60 -1.38 10.29 -1.47
CA ARG A 60 -2.53 9.50 -1.03
C ARG A 60 -3.04 8.64 -2.17
N ALA A 61 -3.41 7.41 -1.84
CA ALA A 61 -4.12 6.51 -2.73
C ALA A 61 -5.28 5.83 -2.00
N GLU A 62 -6.39 5.69 -2.72
CA GLU A 62 -7.51 4.86 -2.31
C GLU A 62 -7.40 3.54 -3.06
N LEU A 63 -7.41 2.45 -2.30
CA LEU A 63 -7.18 1.11 -2.81
C LEU A 63 -8.50 0.35 -2.86
N PHE A 64 -8.69 -0.37 -3.96
CA PHE A 64 -9.90 -1.13 -4.26
C PHE A 64 -9.57 -2.62 -4.44
N PRO A 65 -10.58 -3.51 -4.49
CA PRO A 65 -10.37 -4.96 -4.57
C PRO A 65 -9.53 -5.47 -5.75
N ALA A 66 -9.26 -4.65 -6.76
CA ALA A 66 -8.41 -5.02 -7.89
C ALA A 66 -6.89 -4.89 -7.62
N ILE A 67 -6.49 -4.44 -6.42
CA ILE A 67 -5.08 -4.40 -6.02
C ILE A 67 -4.64 -5.80 -5.59
N ALA A 68 -3.51 -6.24 -6.13
CA ALA A 68 -2.95 -7.56 -5.85
C ALA A 68 -2.59 -7.77 -4.37
N ALA A 69 -2.60 -9.03 -3.93
CA ALA A 69 -2.05 -9.43 -2.64
C ALA A 69 -0.60 -8.96 -2.50
N ASN A 70 -0.23 -8.63 -1.27
CA ASN A 70 1.01 -7.93 -0.92
C ASN A 70 1.20 -6.62 -1.71
N PRO A 71 0.34 -5.61 -1.51
CA PRO A 71 0.40 -4.36 -2.29
C PRO A 71 1.79 -3.75 -2.33
N PHE A 72 2.28 -3.54 -3.55
CA PHE A 72 3.50 -2.78 -3.85
C PHE A 72 3.12 -1.44 -4.46
N ILE A 73 3.57 -0.34 -3.84
CA ILE A 73 3.31 1.02 -4.34
C ILE A 73 4.66 1.74 -4.43
N ALA A 74 4.98 2.20 -5.63
CA ALA A 74 6.14 3.03 -5.92
C ALA A 74 5.68 4.37 -6.48
N PHE A 75 6.27 5.46 -5.97
CA PHE A 75 5.98 6.81 -6.42
C PHE A 75 7.21 7.70 -6.18
N PHE A 76 7.18 8.89 -6.79
CA PHE A 76 8.23 9.89 -6.63
C PHE A 76 7.69 11.10 -5.87
N THR A 77 8.56 11.73 -5.08
CA THR A 77 8.28 13.01 -4.41
C THR A 77 9.54 13.87 -4.37
N VAL A 78 9.36 15.16 -4.11
CA VAL A 78 10.41 16.14 -3.81
C VAL A 78 10.43 16.44 -2.31
#